data_AF-A0A2G6JEF5-F1
#
_entry.id   AF-A0A2G6JEF5-F1
#
_cell.length_a   1.000
_cell.length_b   1.000
_cell.length_c   1.000
_cell.angle_alpha   90.00
_cell.angle_beta   90.00
_cell.angle_gamma   90.00
#
_symmetry.space_group_name_H-M   'P 1'
#
loop_
_entity.id
_entity.type
_entity.pdbx_description
1 polymer ?
#
loop_
_entity_poly.entity_id
_entity_poly.type
_entity_poly.pdbx_seq_one_letter_code
_entity_poly.pdbx_strand_id
1 'polypeptide(L)'
;MAISALALMWQQRATKKLVARARAERDVTPLVDGIARLQDRARPTAFDVAARQLWNADERALAVSFIRGAASYLPWARAAQYWIKHAQEVEPQLTRDAFDPEFLETIYQPRVAQQCGSFG
;
A
#
# COMPACT_ATOMS: atom_id res chain seq x y z
N MET A 1 -13.44 10.37 19.06
CA MET A 1 -12.55 11.40 18.48
C MET A 1 -12.83 11.46 16.98
N ALA A 2 -13.48 12.53 16.51
CA ALA A 2 -13.81 12.69 15.09
C ALA A 2 -12.59 13.23 14.33
N ILE A 3 -12.09 12.48 13.34
CA ILE A 3 -11.12 13.02 12.38
C ILE A 3 -11.92 14.00 11.50
N SER A 4 -11.60 15.28 11.59
CA SER A 4 -12.27 16.31 10.78
C SER A 4 -12.06 16.02 9.30
N ALA A 5 -13.10 16.20 8.47
CA ALA A 5 -13.04 16.00 7.02
C ALA A 5 -11.87 16.77 6.35
N LEU A 6 -11.48 17.91 6.92
CA LEU A 6 -10.30 18.68 6.51
C LEU A 6 -8.98 17.91 6.61
N ALA A 7 -8.78 17.14 7.69
CA ALA A 7 -7.56 16.34 7.87
C ALA A 7 -7.50 15.21 6.83
N LEU A 8 -8.63 14.57 6.55
CA LEU A 8 -8.74 13.52 5.54
C LEU A 8 -8.49 14.06 4.12
N MET A 9 -9.09 15.21 3.78
CA MET A 9 -8.88 15.86 2.49
C MET A 9 -7.42 16.31 2.28
N TRP A 10 -6.79 16.87 3.32
CA TRP A 10 -5.39 17.28 3.25
C TRP A 10 -4.47 16.08 3.06
N GLN A 11 -4.73 14.99 3.80
CA GLN A 11 -4.00 13.74 3.66
C GLN A 11 -4.14 13.16 2.24
N GLN A 12 -5.35 13.16 1.66
CA GLN A 12 -5.54 12.72 0.27
C GLN A 12 -4.74 13.56 -0.74
N ARG A 13 -4.67 14.89 -0.56
CA ARG A 13 -3.89 15.77 -1.43
C ARG A 13 -2.39 15.51 -1.30
N ALA A 14 -1.89 15.31 -0.08
CA ALA A 14 -0.50 14.99 0.18
C ALA A 14 -0.11 13.65 -0.46
N THR A 15 -0.92 12.60 -0.26
CA THR A 15 -0.71 11.28 -0.88
C THR A 15 -0.71 11.37 -2.40
N LYS A 16 -1.65 12.11 -3.02
CA LYS A 16 -1.66 12.32 -4.47
C LYS A 16 -0.37 12.95 -5.00
N LYS A 17 0.16 13.96 -4.31
CA LYS A 17 1.43 14.60 -4.69
C LYS A 17 2.61 13.62 -4.61
N LEU A 18 2.68 12.83 -3.54
CA LEU A 18 3.72 11.82 -3.37
C LEU A 18 3.63 10.71 -4.41
N VAL A 19 2.41 10.26 -4.77
CA VAL A 19 2.20 9.28 -5.85
C VAL A 19 2.64 9.86 -7.19
N ALA A 20 2.26 11.10 -7.52
CA ALA A 20 2.68 11.74 -8.76
C ALA A 20 4.22 11.86 -8.86
N ARG A 21 4.86 12.24 -7.76
CA ARG A 21 6.32 12.29 -7.66
C ARG A 21 6.96 10.91 -7.84
N ALA A 22 6.46 9.90 -7.13
CA ALA A 22 6.98 8.54 -7.22
C ALA A 22 6.91 7.98 -8.65
N ARG A 23 5.85 8.31 -9.38
CA ARG A 23 5.71 7.95 -10.80
C ARG A 23 6.72 8.66 -11.69
N ALA A 24 6.89 9.98 -11.50
CA ALA A 24 7.82 10.77 -12.29
C ALA A 24 9.28 10.33 -12.06
N GLU A 25 9.64 10.05 -10.81
CA GLU A 25 11.00 9.68 -10.40
C GLU A 25 11.26 8.17 -10.48
N ARG A 26 10.24 7.35 -10.76
CA ARG A 26 10.29 5.89 -10.68
C ARG A 26 10.81 5.36 -9.33
N ASP A 27 10.55 6.12 -8.26
CA ASP A 27 11.02 5.84 -6.90
C ASP A 27 9.87 5.96 -5.89
N VAL A 28 9.55 4.86 -5.22
CA VAL A 28 8.49 4.79 -4.20
C VAL A 28 8.97 5.14 -2.81
N THR A 29 10.29 5.28 -2.60
CA THR A 29 10.89 5.52 -1.28
C THR A 29 10.29 6.73 -0.57
N PRO A 30 10.15 7.91 -1.20
CA PRO A 30 9.56 9.07 -0.54
C PRO A 30 8.09 8.87 -0.15
N LEU A 31 7.36 8.05 -0.91
CA LEU A 31 5.97 7.71 -0.63
C LEU A 31 5.87 6.73 0.56
N VAL A 32 6.74 5.71 0.59
CA VAL A 32 6.86 4.76 1.72
C VAL A 32 7.21 5.49 3.00
N ASP A 33 8.24 6.34 2.98
CA ASP A 33 8.66 7.16 4.12
C ASP A 33 7.54 8.09 4.60
N GLY A 34 6.83 8.70 3.64
CA GLY A 34 5.67 9.54 3.92
C GLY A 34 4.60 8.80 4.70
N ILE A 35 4.30 7.55 4.30
CA ILE A 35 3.33 6.69 5.00
C ILE A 35 3.85 6.30 6.38
N ALA A 36 5.11 5.88 6.51
CA ALA A 36 5.69 5.46 7.79
C ALA A 36 5.61 6.55 8.87
N ARG A 37 5.72 7.82 8.47
CA ARG A 37 5.63 8.99 9.37
C ARG A 37 4.21 9.35 9.80
N LEU A 38 3.18 8.80 9.17
CA LEU A 38 1.79 9.03 9.58
C LEU A 38 1.51 8.34 10.92
N GLN A 39 0.47 8.83 11.63
CA GLN A 39 -0.06 8.16 12.80
C GLN A 39 -0.60 6.77 12.45
N ASP A 40 -0.47 5.79 13.36
CA ASP A 40 -0.88 4.40 13.13
C ASP A 40 -2.31 4.25 12.59
N ARG A 41 -3.24 5.07 13.08
CA ARG A 41 -4.65 5.05 12.64
C ARG A 41 -4.84 5.54 11.20
N ALA A 42 -3.96 6.39 10.70
CA ALA A 42 -4.05 7.00 9.38
C ALA A 42 -3.28 6.21 8.30
N ARG A 43 -2.29 5.40 8.70
CA ARG A 43 -1.45 4.61 7.79
C ARG A 43 -2.25 3.67 6.88
N PRO A 44 -3.19 2.84 7.37
CA PRO A 44 -3.90 1.88 6.50
C PRO A 44 -4.67 2.56 5.38
N THR A 45 -5.37 3.66 5.69
CA THR A 45 -6.13 4.41 4.69
C THR A 45 -5.22 5.09 3.68
N ALA A 46 -4.12 5.70 4.12
CA ALA A 46 -3.14 6.30 3.20
C ALA A 46 -2.52 5.25 2.27
N PHE A 47 -2.18 4.08 2.82
CA PHE A 47 -1.64 2.96 2.09
C PHE A 47 -2.61 2.47 1.02
N ASP A 48 -3.87 2.20 1.38
CA ASP A 48 -4.88 1.73 0.43
C ASP A 48 -5.09 2.72 -0.72
N VAL A 49 -5.20 4.01 -0.39
CA VAL A 49 -5.37 5.08 -1.38
C VAL A 49 -4.16 5.17 -2.32
N ALA A 50 -2.94 5.06 -1.80
CA ALA A 50 -1.73 5.11 -2.61
C ALA A 50 -1.59 3.87 -3.51
N ALA A 51 -1.78 2.68 -2.95
CA ALA A 51 -1.75 1.42 -3.69
C ALA A 51 -2.78 1.42 -4.83
N ARG A 52 -4.03 1.80 -4.53
CA ARG A 52 -5.10 1.91 -5.54
C ARG A 52 -4.77 2.92 -6.63
N GLN A 53 -4.17 4.06 -6.30
CA GLN A 53 -3.78 5.05 -7.31
C GLN A 53 -2.67 4.56 -8.24
N LEU A 54 -1.62 3.92 -7.70
CA LEU A 54 -0.56 3.33 -8.52
C LEU A 54 -1.12 2.19 -9.39
N TRP A 55 -1.97 1.35 -8.81
CA TRP A 55 -2.60 0.23 -9.50
C TRP A 55 -3.53 0.66 -10.64
N ASN A 56 -4.36 1.69 -10.40
CA ASN A 56 -5.29 2.21 -11.40
C ASN A 56 -4.59 3.04 -12.49
N ALA A 57 -3.40 3.55 -12.22
CA ALA A 57 -2.56 4.21 -13.20
C ALA A 57 -1.75 3.22 -14.07
N ASP A 58 -1.98 1.92 -13.92
CA ASP A 58 -1.27 0.82 -14.57
C ASP A 58 0.24 0.77 -14.27
N GLU A 59 0.67 1.38 -13.16
CA GLU A 59 2.06 1.41 -12.72
C GLU A 59 2.36 0.15 -11.87
N ARG A 60 2.14 -1.05 -12.44
CA ARG A 60 2.17 -2.35 -11.72
C ARG A 60 3.44 -2.57 -10.92
N ALA A 61 4.61 -2.38 -11.55
CA ALA A 61 5.90 -2.57 -10.90
C ALA A 61 6.09 -1.61 -9.72
N LEU A 62 5.77 -0.32 -9.88
CA LEU A 62 5.85 0.66 -8.79
C LEU A 62 4.85 0.32 -7.68
N ALA A 63 3.63 -0.12 -8.03
CA ALA A 63 2.63 -0.52 -7.05
C ALA A 63 3.14 -1.68 -6.19
N VAL A 64 3.72 -2.71 -6.81
CA VAL A 64 4.32 -3.87 -6.12
C VAL A 64 5.47 -3.44 -5.22
N SER A 65 6.40 -2.61 -5.71
CA SER A 65 7.50 -2.08 -4.88
C SER A 65 7.00 -1.25 -3.71
N PHE A 66 5.97 -0.42 -3.92
CA PHE A 66 5.33 0.35 -2.85
C PHE A 66 4.66 -0.56 -1.82
N ILE A 67 3.90 -1.57 -2.26
CA ILE A 67 3.24 -2.55 -1.37
C ILE A 67 4.30 -3.24 -0.51
N ARG A 68 5.39 -3.74 -1.11
CA ARG A 68 6.50 -4.39 -0.38
C ARG A 68 7.09 -3.48 0.70
N GLY A 69 7.40 -2.24 0.34
CA GLY A 69 8.07 -1.29 1.24
C GLY A 69 7.16 -0.78 2.35
N ALA A 70 5.90 -0.48 2.03
CA ALA A 70 4.98 0.11 2.99
C ALA A 70 4.26 -0.92 3.87
N ALA A 71 4.00 -2.14 3.39
CA ALA A 71 3.28 -3.16 4.15
C ALA A 71 4.00 -3.56 5.46
N SER A 72 5.33 -3.46 5.51
CA SER A 72 6.12 -3.71 6.72
C SER A 72 5.76 -2.80 7.90
N TYR A 73 5.20 -1.61 7.65
CA TYR A 73 4.73 -0.69 8.71
C TYR A 73 3.29 -0.94 9.15
N LEU A 74 2.58 -1.85 8.47
CA LEU A 74 1.19 -2.17 8.74
C LEU A 74 0.87 -3.67 8.50
N PRO A 75 1.64 -4.62 9.09
CA PRO A 75 1.47 -6.05 8.84
C PRO A 75 0.08 -6.57 9.23
N TRP A 76 -0.56 -5.98 10.23
CA TRP A 76 -1.89 -6.41 10.69
C TRP A 76 -3.04 -5.77 9.91
N ALA A 77 -2.76 -4.79 9.05
CA ALA A 77 -3.80 -4.04 8.39
C ALA A 77 -4.39 -4.85 7.23
N ARG A 78 -5.71 -4.99 7.23
CA ARG A 78 -6.47 -5.67 6.17
C ARG A 78 -6.13 -5.15 4.77
N ALA A 79 -5.93 -3.83 4.63
CA ALA A 79 -5.53 -3.22 3.36
C ALA A 79 -4.19 -3.77 2.84
N ALA A 80 -3.17 -3.91 3.69
CA ALA A 80 -1.89 -4.51 3.27
C ALA A 80 -2.08 -5.97 2.84
N GLN A 81 -2.83 -6.74 3.63
CA GLN A 81 -3.08 -8.16 3.34
C GLN A 81 -3.83 -8.36 2.02
N TYR A 82 -4.83 -7.52 1.77
CA TYR A 82 -5.56 -7.48 0.51
C TYR A 82 -4.62 -7.18 -0.66
N TRP A 83 -3.83 -6.11 -0.58
CA TRP A 83 -2.96 -5.70 -1.69
C TRP A 83 -1.81 -6.67 -1.96
N ILE A 84 -1.25 -7.30 -0.92
CA ILE A 84 -0.24 -8.37 -1.09
C ILE A 84 -0.86 -9.53 -1.87
N LYS A 85 -2.01 -10.04 -1.40
CA LYS A 85 -2.72 -11.15 -2.07
C LYS A 85 -3.10 -10.79 -3.50
N HIS A 86 -3.72 -9.63 -3.70
CA HIS A 86 -4.17 -9.15 -5.01
C HIS A 86 -3.00 -9.01 -5.99
N ALA A 87 -1.87 -8.47 -5.54
CA ALA A 87 -0.67 -8.39 -6.37
C ALA A 87 -0.13 -9.79 -6.75
N GLN A 88 -0.16 -10.76 -5.83
CA GLN A 88 0.26 -12.13 -6.13
C GLN A 88 -0.66 -12.83 -7.14
N GLU A 89 -1.96 -12.56 -7.06
CA GLU A 89 -2.96 -13.15 -7.97
C GLU A 89 -2.90 -12.54 -9.37
N VAL A 90 -2.74 -11.22 -9.48
CA VAL A 90 -2.77 -10.50 -10.76
C VAL A 90 -1.39 -10.41 -11.42
N GLU A 91 -0.34 -10.20 -10.62
CA GLU A 91 1.04 -9.97 -11.09
C GLU A 91 2.03 -10.97 -10.45
N PRO A 92 1.88 -12.28 -10.71
CA PRO A 92 2.69 -13.33 -10.06
C PRO A 92 4.18 -13.29 -10.43
N GLN A 93 4.53 -12.66 -11.55
CA GLN A 93 5.93 -12.50 -11.97
C GLN A 93 6.60 -11.39 -11.16
N LEU A 94 6.01 -10.19 -11.14
CA LEU A 94 6.54 -9.05 -10.37
C LEU A 94 6.62 -9.35 -8.88
N THR A 95 5.62 -10.05 -8.33
CA THR A 95 5.61 -10.40 -6.91
C THR A 95 6.61 -11.48 -6.54
N ARG A 96 6.96 -12.41 -7.43
CA ARG A 96 8.03 -13.39 -7.16
C ARG A 96 9.40 -12.72 -6.99
N ASP A 97 9.63 -11.64 -7.73
CA ASP A 97 10.89 -10.89 -7.65
C ASP A 97 10.90 -9.94 -6.44
N ALA A 98 9.76 -9.37 -6.07
CA ALA A 98 9.67 -8.33 -5.04
C ALA A 98 9.29 -8.84 -3.63
N PHE A 99 8.50 -9.91 -3.54
CA PHE A 99 8.01 -10.47 -2.28
C PHE A 99 8.80 -11.74 -1.97
N ASP A 100 9.99 -11.55 -1.41
CA ASP A 100 10.82 -12.64 -0.94
C ASP A 100 10.08 -13.52 0.12
N PRO A 101 10.50 -14.79 0.30
CA PRO A 101 9.85 -15.69 1.25
C PRO A 101 9.81 -15.15 2.68
N GLU A 102 10.87 -14.49 3.13
CA GLU A 102 10.97 -13.91 4.47
C GLU A 102 9.90 -12.82 4.70
N PHE A 103 9.65 -11.98 3.70
CA PHE A 103 8.60 -10.99 3.71
C PHE A 103 7.22 -11.62 3.84
N LEU A 104 6.95 -12.66 3.04
CA LEU A 104 5.65 -13.32 3.08
C LEU A 104 5.43 -14.01 4.43
N GLU A 105 6.43 -14.67 4.98
CA GLU A 105 6.33 -15.33 6.29
C GLU A 105 6.12 -14.32 7.44
N THR A 106 6.75 -13.16 7.35
CA THR A 106 6.70 -12.14 8.41
C THR A 106 5.47 -11.24 8.31
N ILE A 107 5.11 -10.83 7.09
CA ILE A 107 4.12 -9.78 6.83
C ILE A 107 2.80 -10.36 6.32
N TYR A 108 2.81 -11.39 5.48
CA TYR A 108 1.58 -11.92 4.90
C TYR A 108 0.88 -12.90 5.85
N GLN A 109 -0.37 -12.59 6.17
CA GLN A 109 -1.24 -13.37 7.05
C GLN A 109 -2.47 -13.84 6.25
N PRO A 110 -2.41 -15.03 5.63
CA PRO A 110 -3.45 -15.52 4.73
C PRO A 110 -4.86 -15.49 5.35
N ARG A 111 -4.97 -15.76 6.65
CA ARG A 111 -6.26 -15.74 7.38
C ARG A 111 -6.90 -14.35 7.41
N VAL A 112 -6.11 -13.28 7.49
CA VAL A 112 -6.61 -11.90 7.46
C VAL A 112 -7.00 -11.51 6.03
N ALA A 113 -6.24 -11.97 5.03
CA ALA A 113 -6.54 -11.73 3.62
C ALA A 113 -7.84 -12.40 3.17
N GLN A 114 -8.13 -13.61 3.67
CA GLN A 114 -9.36 -14.36 3.35
C GLN A 114 -10.64 -13.71 3.91
N GLN A 115 -10.53 -12.96 5.01
CA GLN A 115 -11.67 -12.22 5.59
C GLN A 115 -12.02 -10.95 4.81
N CYS A 116 -11.18 -10.55 3.85
CA CYS A 116 -11.43 -9.44 2.95
C CYS A 116 -12.32 -9.92 1.78
N GLY A 117 -13.56 -10.30 2.08
CA GLY A 117 -14.58 -10.51 1.05
C GLY A 117 -14.89 -9.17 0.38
N SER A 118 -14.53 -9.04 -0.90
CA SER A 118 -14.81 -7.91 -1.79
C SER A 118 -14.81 -6.54 -1.11
N PHE A 119 -13.63 -5.98 -0.84
CA PHE A 119 -13.52 -4.53 -0.62
C PHE A 119 -13.73 -3.82 -1.97
N GLY A 120 -15.00 -3.58 -2.32
CA GLY A 120 -15.43 -2.69 -3.39
C GLY A 120 -15.51 -1.26 -2.89
#